data_AF-A0A2G6P722-F1
#
_entry.id   AF-A0A2G6P722-F1
#
_cell.length_a   1.000
_cell.length_b   1.000
_cell.length_c   1.000
_cell.angle_alpha   90.00
_cell.angle_beta   90.00
_cell.angle_gamma   90.00
#
_symmetry.space_group_name_H-M   'P 1'
#
loop_
_entity.id
_entity.type
_entity.pdbx_description
1 polymer ?
#
loop_
_entity_poly.entity_id
_entity_poly.type
_entity_poly.pdbx_seq_one_letter_code
_entity_poly.pdbx_strand_id
1 'polypeptide(L)' 'MPTLGPWEWGIILIIIVIIFGVGRISKLGSEMGKGIRAFREGLQEIQDQEEKEDEAAAEEFKKNNRHKS' A
#
# COMPACT_ATOMS: atom_id res chain seq x y z
N MET A 1 -34.65 -16.19 4.36
CA MET A 1 -34.44 -14.73 4.21
C MET A 1 -33.72 -14.54 2.89
N PRO A 2 -34.19 -13.69 1.96
CA PRO A 2 -33.50 -13.48 0.70
C PRO A 2 -32.10 -12.91 0.99
N THR A 3 -31.07 -13.71 0.73
CA THR A 3 -29.67 -13.31 0.87
C THR A 3 -29.28 -12.59 -0.41
N LEU A 4 -29.07 -11.27 -0.32
CA LEU A 4 -28.56 -10.49 -1.43
C LEU A 4 -27.21 -11.08 -1.84
N GLY A 5 -27.21 -11.74 -3.00
CA GLY A 5 -26.03 -12.40 -3.54
C GLY A 5 -25.07 -11.39 -4.14
N PRO A 6 -23.88 -11.85 -4.57
CA PRO A 6 -22.92 -11.01 -5.29
C PRO A 6 -23.52 -10.32 -6.52
N TRP A 7 -24.60 -10.90 -7.08
CA TRP A 7 -25.30 -10.37 -8.24
C TRP A 7 -26.05 -9.05 -7.94
N GLU A 8 -26.75 -8.95 -6.81
CA GLU A 8 -27.42 -7.70 -6.41
C GLU A 8 -26.43 -6.56 -6.15
N TRP A 9 -25.28 -6.86 -5.55
CA TRP A 9 -24.22 -5.87 -5.31
C TRP A 9 -23.67 -5.29 -6.62
N GLY A 10 -23.53 -6.11 -7.67
CA GLY A 10 -23.11 -5.66 -8.99
C GLY A 10 -24.09 -4.67 -9.62
N ILE A 11 -25.41 -4.92 -9.50
CA ILE A 11 -26.45 -4.04 -10.03
C ILE A 11 -26.44 -2.69 -9.30
N ILE A 12 -26.30 -2.69 -7.97
CA ILE A 12 -26.25 -1.45 -7.18
C ILE A 12 -25.03 -0.60 -7.59
N LEU A 13 -23.86 -1.24 -7.75
CA LEU A 13 -22.66 -0.55 -8.22
C LEU A 13 -22.86 0.10 -9.59
N ILE A 14 -23.53 -0.60 -10.52
CA ILE A 14 -23.78 -0.06 -11.86
C ILE A 14 -24.67 1.19 -11.82
N ILE A 15 -25.70 1.20 -10.97
CA ILE A 15 -26.60 2.35 -10.80
C ILE A 15 -25.82 3.55 -10.25
N ILE A 16 -24.97 3.33 -9.24
CA ILE A 16 -24.13 4.38 -8.65
C ILE A 16 -23.20 4.97 -9.73
N VAL A 17 -22.55 4.12 -10.53
CA VAL A 17 -21.67 4.56 -11.62
C VAL A 17 -22.42 5.36 -12.67
N ILE A 18 -23.67 5.02 -12.98
CA ILE A 18 -24.51 5.79 -13.93
C ILE A 18 -24.87 7.17 -13.36
N ILE A 19 -25.25 7.25 -12.08
CA ILE A 19 -25.63 8.52 -11.42
C ILE A 19 -24.42 9.45 -11.27
N PHE A 20 -23.30 8.93 -10.79
CA PHE A 20 -22.08 9.73 -10.57
C PHE A 20 -21.28 9.93 -11.86
N GLY A 21 -21.46 9.06 -12.84
CA GLY A 21 -20.69 9.01 -14.09
C GLY A 21 -19.30 8.42 -13.90
N VAL A 22 -18.82 7.69 -14.92
CA VAL A 22 -17.48 7.07 -14.94
C VAL A 22 -16.36 8.10 -14.81
N GLY A 23 -16.52 9.31 -15.37
CA GLY A 23 -15.50 10.34 -15.34
C GLY A 23 -15.20 10.90 -13.94
N ARG A 24 -16.22 11.01 -13.07
CA ARG A 24 -16.04 11.51 -11.69
C ARG A 24 -15.37 10.46 -10.81
N ILE A 25 -15.79 9.20 -10.94
CA ILE A 25 -15.21 8.06 -10.22
C ILE A 25 -13.75 7.84 -10.64
N SER A 26 -13.44 7.85 -11.95
CA SER A 26 -12.06 7.69 -12.42
C SER A 26 -11.16 8.84 -12.00
N LYS A 27 -11.66 10.09 -11.96
CA LYS A 27 -10.88 11.25 -11.51
C LYS A 27 -10.53 11.14 -10.01
N LEU A 28 -11.52 10.88 -9.16
CA LEU A 28 -11.33 10.67 -7.73
C LEU A 28 -10.44 9.45 -7.45
N GLY A 29 -10.69 8.33 -8.13
CA GLY A 29 -9.90 7.10 -8.00
C GLY A 29 -8.45 7.29 -8.45
N SER A 30 -8.19 8.10 -9.47
CA SER A 30 -6.82 8.41 -9.92
C SER A 30 -6.05 9.24 -8.90
N GLU A 31 -6.70 10.22 -8.25
CA GLU A 31 -6.09 11.03 -7.19
C GLU A 31 -5.84 10.20 -5.92
N MET A 32 -6.83 9.41 -5.50
CA MET A 32 -6.68 8.48 -4.37
C MET A 32 -5.61 7.40 -4.65
N GLY A 33 -5.58 6.85 -5.86
CA GLY A 33 -4.63 5.81 -6.24
C GLY A 33 -3.17 6.28 -6.21
N LYS A 34 -2.91 7.54 -6.62
CA LYS A 34 -1.59 8.16 -6.47
C LYS A 34 -1.18 8.29 -5.00
N GLY A 35 -2.09 8.71 -4.13
CA GLY A 35 -1.85 8.81 -2.69
C GLY A 35 -1.55 7.45 -2.03
N ILE A 36 -2.36 6.44 -2.36
CA ILE A 36 -2.15 5.06 -1.87
C ILE A 36 -0.82 4.49 -2.37
N ARG A 37 -0.46 4.75 -3.63
CA ARG A 37 0.81 4.29 -4.20
C ARG A 37 2.01 4.92 -3.50
N ALA A 38 2.00 6.24 -3.30
CA ALA A 38 3.05 6.94 -2.56
C ALA A 38 3.14 6.46 -1.10
N PHE A 39 2.00 6.18 -0.47
CA PHE A 39 1.96 5.61 0.88
C PHE A 39 2.59 4.21 0.93
N ARG A 40 2.26 3.34 -0.04
CA ARG A 40 2.84 2.01 -0.14
C ARG A 40 4.36 2.07 -0.39
N GLU A 41 4.80 2.94 -1.29
CA GLU A 41 6.22 3.14 -1.59
C GLU A 41 6.98 3.66 -0.35
N GLY A 42 6.41 4.63 0.38
CA GLY A 42 7.00 5.13 1.62
C GLY A 42 7.08 4.09 2.75
N LEU A 43 6.06 3.23 2.91
CA LEU A 43 6.11 2.13 3.87
C LEU A 43 7.21 1.11 3.52
N GLN A 44 7.42 0.86 2.23
CA GLN A 44 8.44 -0.08 1.76
C GLN A 44 9.85 0.50 1.94
N GLU A 45 10.03 1.80 1.70
CA GLU A 45 11.30 2.49 1.92
C GLU A 45 11.71 2.51 3.40
N ILE A 46 10.77 2.69 4.33
CA ILE A 46 11.04 2.61 5.78
C ILE A 46 11.51 1.20 6.17
N GLN A 47 10.87 0.18 5.62
CA GLN A 47 11.21 -1.22 5.90
C GLN A 47 12.61 -1.58 5.37
N ASP A 48 12.94 -1.13 4.15
CA ASP A 48 14.26 -1.31 3.55
C ASP A 48 15.36 -0.49 4.26
N GLN A 49 15.01 0.64 4.90
CA GLN A 49 15.94 1.42 5.71
C GLN A 49 16.20 0.76 7.07
N GLU A 50 15.18 0.23 7.73
CA GLU A 50 15.35 -0.54 8.97
C GLU A 50 16.25 -1.76 8.77
N GLU A 51 16.08 -2.52 7.68
CA GLU A 51 16.94 -3.68 7.37
C GLU A 51 18.40 -3.28 7.14
N LYS A 52 18.64 -2.13 6.47
CA LYS A 52 20.01 -1.63 6.21
C LYS A 52 20.68 -1.07 7.45
N GLU A 53 19.92 -0.44 8.35
CA GLU A 53 20.42 0.04 9.63
C GLU A 53 20.79 -1.11 10.57
N ASP A 54 20.00 -2.18 10.60
CA ASP A 54 20.29 -3.40 11.37
C ASP A 54 21.51 -4.16 10.79
N GLU A 55 21.65 -4.25 9.47
CA GLU A 55 22.85 -4.85 8.84
C GLU A 55 24.12 -4.02 9.09
N ALA A 56 24.03 -2.69 9.03
CA ALA A 56 25.16 -1.80 9.30
C ALA A 56 25.62 -1.89 10.76
N ALA A 57 24.67 -1.96 11.71
CA ALA A 57 24.97 -2.15 13.14
C ALA A 57 25.59 -3.53 13.42
N ALA A 58 25.13 -4.59 12.75
CA ALA A 58 25.67 -5.94 12.88
C ALA A 58 27.10 -6.08 12.30
N GLU A 59 27.39 -5.40 11.18
CA GLU A 59 28.73 -5.33 10.56
C GLU A 59 29.73 -4.58 11.46
N GLU A 60 29.32 -3.47 12.07
CA GLU A 60 30.18 -2.68 12.95
C GLU A 60 30.53 -3.44 14.25
N PHE A 61 29.56 -4.17 14.81
CA PHE A 61 29.76 -5.01 16.00
C PHE A 61 30.72 -6.19 15.74
N LYS A 62 30.64 -6.81 14.55
CA LYS A 62 31.57 -7.87 14.13
C LYS A 62 32.99 -7.36 13.91
N LYS A 63 33.16 -6.16 13.34
CA LYS A 63 34.48 -5.57 13.05
C LYS A 63 35.22 -5.16 14.32
N ASN A 64 34.53 -4.58 15.29
CA ASN A 64 35.12 -4.16 16.56
C ASN A 64 35.64 -5.36 17.38
N ASN A 65 34.92 -6.49 17.35
CA ASN A 65 35.31 -7.68 18.13
C ASN A 65 36.44 -8.50 17.46
N ARG A 66 36.64 -8.37 16.14
CA ARG A 66 37.73 -9.01 15.40
C ARG A 66 39.09 -8.34 15.57
N HIS A 67 39.14 -7.07 15.97
CA HIS A 67 40.40 -6.33 16.13
C HIS A 67 41.01 -6.48 17.54
N LYS A 68 40.33 -7.16 18.47
CA LYS A 68 40.75 -7.30 19.87
C LYS A 68 41.25 -8.71 20.24
N SER A 69 41.35 -9.61 19.27
CA SER A 69 41.95 -10.95 19.39
C SER A 69 43.23 -11.03 18.57
#